data_AF-A0A2N9P6S5-F1
#
_entry.id   AF-A0A2N9P6S5-F1
#
_cell.length_a   1.000
_cell.length_b   1.000
_cell.length_c   1.000
_cell.angle_alpha   90.00
_cell.angle_beta   90.00
_cell.angle_gamma   90.00
#
_symmetry.space_group_name_H-M   'P 1'
#
loop_
_entity.id
_entity.type
_entity.pdbx_description
1 polymer ?
#
loop_
_entity_poly.entity_id
_entity_poly.type
_entity_poly.pdbx_seq_one_letter_code
_entity_poly.pdbx_strand_id
1 'polypeptide(L)'
;MNNHLASLLILAFLAITFLQSGYDKFIDYQGNISWLKEHFKNTFFEGKVSLSLNILLAFEIIAGILCVVGGIELLVNGGTTFGKYGAVVSCVTLLMLLFGQRIAKDYDGARTIVIYFIPAVLVVYILQ
;
A
#
# COMPACT_ATOMS: atom_id res chain seq x y z
N MET A 1 13.81 17.28 -20.82
CA MET A 1 13.08 17.01 -19.57
C MET A 1 12.14 15.85 -19.88
N ASN A 2 12.61 14.63 -19.63
CA ASN A 2 11.87 13.41 -19.95
C ASN A 2 10.52 13.43 -19.22
N ASN A 3 9.47 12.96 -19.90
CA ASN A 3 8.08 13.14 -19.52
C ASN A 3 7.67 12.20 -18.36
N HIS A 4 8.28 12.40 -17.18
CA HIS A 4 8.07 11.60 -15.98
C HIS A 4 6.85 12.04 -15.16
N LEU A 5 6.05 12.99 -15.67
CA LEU A 5 4.90 13.55 -14.96
C LEU A 5 3.92 12.47 -14.51
N ALA A 6 3.60 11.51 -15.38
CA ALA A 6 2.70 10.40 -15.03
C ALA A 6 3.26 9.55 -13.87
N SER A 7 4.53 9.16 -13.96
CA SER A 7 5.19 8.39 -12.89
C SER A 7 5.22 9.15 -11.57
N LEU A 8 5.57 10.44 -11.60
CA LEU A 8 5.65 11.29 -10.40
C LEU A 8 4.28 11.45 -9.74
N LEU A 9 3.22 11.67 -10.52
CA LEU A 9 1.86 11.78 -10.01
C LEU A 9 1.39 10.46 -9.37
N ILE A 10 1.67 9.32 -10.00
CA ILE A 10 1.28 8.03 -9.44
C ILE A 10 2.12 7.69 -8.20
N LEU A 11 3.43 7.94 -8.20
CA LEU A 11 4.29 7.74 -7.03
C LEU A 11 3.84 8.63 -5.86
N ALA A 12 3.48 9.89 -6.12
CA ALA A 12 2.91 10.78 -5.10
C ALA A 12 1.57 10.25 -4.57
N PHE A 13 0.68 9.79 -5.45
CA PHE A 13 -0.59 9.17 -5.07
C PHE A 13 -0.40 7.96 -4.15
N LEU A 14 0.53 7.05 -4.49
CA LEU A 14 0.83 5.88 -3.66
C LEU A 14 1.50 6.29 -2.33
N ALA A 15 2.42 7.25 -2.36
CA ALA A 15 3.06 7.77 -1.16
C ALA A 15 2.02 8.33 -0.17
N ILE A 16 1.13 9.20 -0.64
CA ILE A 16 0.04 9.76 0.19
C ILE A 16 -0.83 8.63 0.74
N THR A 17 -1.27 7.71 -0.13
CA THR A 17 -2.16 6.61 0.24
C THR A 17 -1.56 5.77 1.38
N PHE A 18 -0.32 5.28 1.21
CA PHE A 18 0.26 4.36 2.20
C PHE A 18 0.82 5.06 3.44
N LEU A 19 1.41 6.25 3.30
CA LEU A 19 1.90 6.98 4.48
C LEU A 19 0.74 7.45 5.36
N GLN A 20 -0.34 7.94 4.76
CA GLN A 20 -1.53 8.33 5.52
C GLN A 20 -2.19 7.11 6.16
N SER A 21 -2.37 6.02 5.41
CA SER A 21 -2.95 4.79 5.95
C SER A 21 -2.11 4.19 7.08
N GLY A 22 -0.78 4.25 6.98
CA GLY A 22 0.12 3.80 8.04
C GLY A 22 0.09 4.72 9.25
N TYR A 23 0.08 6.04 9.05
CA TYR A 23 -0.04 7.03 10.12
C TYR A 23 -1.32 6.84 10.94
N ASP A 24 -2.47 6.68 10.27
CA ASP A 24 -3.76 6.49 10.92
C ASP A 24 -3.77 5.21 11.79
N LYS A 25 -3.21 4.11 11.28
CA LYS A 25 -3.07 2.85 12.03
C LYS A 25 -2.11 2.94 13.20
N PHE A 26 -1.06 3.74 13.08
CA PHE A 26 -0.10 3.94 14.17
C PHE A 26 -0.71 4.75 15.31
N ILE A 27 -1.44 5.83 14.98
CA ILE A 27 -2.07 6.71 15.97
C ILE A 27 -3.27 6.03 16.64
N ASP A 28 -4.16 5.42 15.87
CA ASP A 28 -5.33 4.69 16.40
C ASP A 28 -5.13 3.17 16.35
N TYR A 29 -4.01 2.71 16.91
CA TYR A 29 -3.67 1.29 16.87
C TYR A 29 -4.71 0.41 17.58
N GLN A 30 -5.17 0.82 18.77
CA GLN A 30 -6.12 0.02 19.55
C GLN A 30 -7.52 0.00 18.91
N GLY A 31 -7.98 1.11 18.32
CA GLY A 31 -9.23 1.16 17.56
C GLY A 31 -9.18 0.22 16.36
N ASN A 32 -8.08 0.25 15.60
CA ASN A 32 -7.86 -0.66 14.47
C ASN A 32 -7.85 -2.13 14.89
N ILE A 33 -7.15 -2.48 15.98
CA ILE A 33 -7.16 -3.86 16.50
C ILE A 33 -8.57 -4.31 16.90
N SER A 34 -9.34 -3.45 17.56
CA SER A 34 -10.71 -3.75 17.97
C SER A 34 -11.62 -4.01 16.76
N TRP A 35 -11.58 -3.11 15.77
CA TRP A 35 -12.35 -3.27 14.53
C TRP A 35 -11.96 -4.54 13.77
N LEU A 36 -10.65 -4.79 13.59
CA LEU A 36 -10.15 -5.96 12.88
C LEU A 36 -10.49 -7.28 13.58
N LYS A 37 -10.53 -7.31 14.92
CA LYS A 37 -10.94 -8.50 15.67
C LYS A 37 -12.37 -8.92 15.35
N GLU A 38 -13.29 -7.96 15.26
CA GLU A 38 -14.67 -8.26 14.87
C GLU A 38 -14.76 -8.57 13.37
N HIS A 39 -14.07 -7.80 12.51
CA HIS A 39 -14.08 -8.00 11.06
C HIS A 39 -13.56 -9.39 10.64
N PHE A 40 -12.53 -9.91 11.32
CA PHE A 40 -11.93 -11.21 11.04
C PHE A 40 -12.42 -12.34 11.95
N LYS A 41 -13.53 -12.14 12.67
CA LYS A 41 -14.12 -13.15 13.55
C LYS A 41 -14.55 -14.39 12.76
N ASN A 42 -14.28 -15.59 13.27
CA ASN A 42 -14.48 -16.87 12.59
C ASN A 42 -13.69 -17.05 11.29
N THR A 43 -12.57 -16.34 11.14
CA THR A 43 -11.67 -16.50 9.99
C THR A 43 -10.30 -17.03 10.42
N PHE A 44 -9.46 -17.41 9.46
CA PHE A 44 -8.08 -17.82 9.72
C PHE A 44 -7.21 -16.75 10.42
N PHE A 45 -7.60 -15.48 10.34
CA PHE A 45 -6.91 -14.36 10.97
C PHE A 45 -7.35 -14.11 12.42
N GLU A 46 -8.37 -14.80 12.91
CA GLU A 46 -8.78 -14.72 14.30
C GLU A 46 -7.61 -15.04 15.24
N GLY A 47 -7.39 -14.19 16.24
CA GLY A 47 -6.24 -14.28 17.15
C GLY A 47 -4.88 -13.84 16.56
N LYS A 48 -4.77 -13.62 15.24
CA LYS A 48 -3.54 -13.16 14.56
C LYS A 48 -3.61 -11.72 14.06
N VAL A 49 -4.70 -11.02 14.37
CA VAL A 49 -4.99 -9.66 13.92
C VAL A 49 -3.87 -8.67 14.23
N SER A 50 -3.32 -8.70 15.45
CA SER A 50 -2.25 -7.77 15.86
C SER A 50 -0.96 -7.96 15.05
N LEU A 51 -0.55 -9.21 14.85
CA LEU A 51 0.61 -9.52 14.02
C LEU A 51 0.37 -9.09 12.57
N SER A 52 -0.83 -9.38 12.04
CA SER A 52 -1.20 -9.04 10.66
C SER A 52 -1.21 -7.52 10.44
N LEU A 53 -1.71 -6.75 11.40
CA LEU A 53 -1.69 -5.29 11.38
C LEU A 53 -0.26 -4.74 11.36
N ASN A 54 0.63 -5.26 12.21
CA ASN A 54 2.02 -4.80 12.26
C ASN A 54 2.78 -5.10 10.96
N ILE A 55 2.59 -6.29 10.38
CA ILE A 55 3.22 -6.65 9.10
C ILE A 55 2.68 -5.72 8.01
N LEU A 56 1.36 -5.51 7.95
CA LEU A 56 0.75 -4.59 6.99
C LEU A 56 1.31 -3.16 7.14
N LEU A 57 1.35 -2.63 8.37
CA LEU A 57 1.85 -1.30 8.67
C LEU A 57 3.31 -1.11 8.21
N ALA A 58 4.16 -2.11 8.45
CA ALA A 58 5.55 -2.07 7.98
C ALA A 58 5.64 -1.97 6.45
N PHE A 59 4.84 -2.78 5.73
CA PHE A 59 4.78 -2.74 4.27
C PHE A 59 4.23 -1.42 3.74
N GLU A 60 3.22 -0.84 4.38
CA GLU A 60 2.68 0.48 4.02
C GLU A 60 3.72 1.59 4.16
N ILE A 61 4.43 1.63 5.29
CA ILE A 61 5.47 2.63 5.53
C ILE A 61 6.63 2.46 4.53
N ILE A 62 7.09 1.23 4.30
CA ILE A 62 8.16 0.95 3.32
C ILE A 62 7.72 1.36 1.91
N ALA A 63 6.52 0.99 1.49
CA ALA A 63 5.97 1.38 0.18
C ALA A 63 5.93 2.90 0.02
N GLY A 64 5.41 3.60 1.03
CA GLY A 64 5.30 5.05 1.04
C GLY A 64 6.66 5.75 0.94
N ILE A 65 7.63 5.33 1.77
CA ILE A 65 8.99 5.90 1.76
C ILE A 65 9.67 5.65 0.41
N LEU A 66 9.60 4.43 -0.13
CA LEU A 66 10.19 4.12 -1.42
C LEU A 66 9.56 4.92 -2.56
N CYS A 67 8.25 5.17 -2.52
CA CYS A 67 7.59 6.03 -3.51
C CYS A 67 8.08 7.48 -3.44
N VAL A 68 8.27 8.03 -2.23
CA VAL A 68 8.85 9.38 -2.05
C VAL A 68 10.28 9.43 -2.56
N VAL A 69 11.14 8.51 -2.11
CA VAL A 69 12.55 8.44 -2.50
C VAL A 69 12.67 8.21 -4.02
N GLY A 70 11.82 7.36 -4.59
CA GLY A 70 11.75 7.12 -6.04
C GLY A 70 11.33 8.35 -6.83
N GLY A 71 10.38 9.13 -6.32
CA GLY A 71 10.03 10.42 -6.93
C GLY A 71 11.19 11.41 -6.92
N ILE A 72 11.96 11.45 -5.83
CA ILE A 72 13.17 12.29 -5.72
C ILE A 72 14.27 11.80 -6.67
N GLU A 73 14.56 10.49 -6.71
CA GLU A 73 15.54 9.88 -7.64
C GLU A 73 15.20 10.26 -9.08
N LEU A 74 13.94 10.07 -9.48
CA LEU A 74 13.46 10.34 -10.83
C LEU A 74 13.62 11.81 -11.23
N LEU A 75 13.41 12.74 -10.30
CA LEU A 75 13.58 14.18 -10.53
C LEU A 75 15.04 14.61 -10.61
N VAL A 76 15.92 14.02 -9.79
CA VAL A 76 17.31 14.46 -9.65
C VAL A 76 18.20 13.88 -10.76
N ASN A 77 18.05 12.59 -11.06
CA ASN A 77 18.95 11.89 -11.97
C ASN A 77 18.24 11.00 -13.01
N GLY A 78 16.91 11.00 -13.03
CA GLY A 78 16.12 10.17 -13.97
C GLY A 78 16.15 8.67 -13.65
N GLY A 79 16.73 8.26 -12.53
CA GLY A 79 16.76 6.89 -12.06
C GLY A 79 15.37 6.40 -11.66
N THR A 80 15.12 5.10 -11.87
CA THR A 80 13.81 4.48 -11.62
C THR A 80 13.85 3.42 -10.54
N THR A 81 14.99 3.19 -9.89
CA THR A 81 15.22 2.04 -9.01
C THR A 81 14.31 2.04 -7.79
N PHE A 82 14.32 3.12 -7.03
CA PHE A 82 13.49 3.24 -5.82
C PHE A 82 12.02 3.37 -6.17
N GLY A 83 11.70 4.06 -7.28
CA GLY A 83 10.32 4.16 -7.78
C GLY A 83 9.74 2.79 -8.14
N LYS A 84 10.51 1.93 -8.82
CA LYS A 84 10.14 0.54 -9.12
C LYS A 84 9.90 -0.25 -7.85
N TYR A 85 10.81 -0.18 -6.88
CA TYR A 85 10.65 -0.90 -5.62
C TYR A 85 9.44 -0.40 -4.84
N GLY A 86 9.21 0.91 -4.77
CA GLY A 86 8.02 1.48 -4.15
C GLY A 86 6.74 0.96 -4.79
N ALA A 87 6.66 1.01 -6.13
CA ALA A 87 5.53 0.51 -6.88
C ALA A 87 5.27 -1.00 -6.67
N VAL A 88 6.32 -1.83 -6.65
CA VAL A 88 6.18 -3.28 -6.41
C VAL A 88 5.74 -3.55 -4.97
N VAL A 89 6.34 -2.89 -3.99
CA VAL A 89 5.94 -3.06 -2.58
C VAL A 89 4.49 -2.59 -2.40
N SER A 90 4.08 -1.47 -3.01
CA SER A 90 2.68 -1.04 -3.04
C SER A 90 1.73 -2.10 -3.60
N CYS A 91 2.10 -2.77 -4.69
CA CYS A 91 1.31 -3.87 -5.25
C CYS A 91 1.21 -5.04 -4.25
N VAL A 92 2.31 -5.42 -3.61
CA VAL A 92 2.32 -6.47 -2.58
C VAL A 92 1.43 -6.10 -1.40
N THR A 93 1.53 -4.87 -0.89
CA THR A 93 0.68 -4.35 0.20
C THR A 93 -0.81 -4.43 -0.15
N LEU A 94 -1.18 -4.03 -1.39
CA LEU A 94 -2.57 -4.12 -1.86
C LEU A 94 -3.05 -5.57 -2.01
N LEU A 95 -2.18 -6.48 -2.45
CA LEU A 95 -2.52 -7.91 -2.51
C LEU A 95 -2.72 -8.50 -1.10
N MET A 96 -1.93 -8.09 -0.10
CA MET A 96 -2.14 -8.48 1.30
C MET A 96 -3.50 -8.00 1.81
N LEU A 97 -3.84 -6.73 1.55
CA LEU A 97 -5.15 -6.16 1.89
C LEU A 97 -6.26 -6.94 1.18
N LEU A 98 -6.12 -7.21 -0.12
CA LEU A 98 -7.13 -7.92 -0.92
C LEU A 98 -7.37 -9.31 -0.35
N PHE A 99 -6.29 -10.02 -0.01
CA PHE A 99 -6.36 -11.33 0.60
C PHE A 99 -7.15 -11.28 1.92
N GLY A 100 -6.86 -10.31 2.79
CA GLY A 100 -7.63 -10.07 4.01
C GLY A 100 -9.13 -9.91 3.72
N GLN A 101 -9.49 -8.99 2.82
CA GLN A 101 -10.90 -8.74 2.45
C GLN A 101 -11.59 -10.01 1.92
N ARG A 102 -10.89 -10.83 1.12
CA ARG A 102 -11.44 -12.10 0.60
C ARG A 102 -11.67 -13.13 1.69
N ILE A 103 -10.77 -13.24 2.67
CA ILE A 103 -10.94 -14.13 3.83
C ILE A 103 -12.11 -13.69 4.71
N ALA A 104 -12.28 -12.38 4.90
CA ALA A 104 -13.43 -11.81 5.63
C ALA A 104 -14.75 -11.82 4.82
N LYS A 105 -14.71 -12.24 3.54
CA LYS A 105 -15.84 -12.18 2.59
C LYS A 105 -16.40 -10.76 2.41
N ASP A 106 -15.57 -9.74 2.61
CA ASP A 106 -15.90 -8.35 2.33
C ASP A 106 -15.62 -8.03 0.86
N TYR A 107 -16.64 -8.18 0.02
CA TYR A 107 -16.54 -7.97 -1.43
C TYR A 107 -16.44 -6.50 -1.81
N ASP A 108 -17.01 -5.60 -0.99
CA ASP A 108 -16.98 -4.16 -1.26
C ASP A 108 -15.62 -3.56 -0.88
N GLY A 109 -15.04 -4.00 0.24
CA GLY A 109 -13.65 -3.73 0.60
C GLY A 109 -12.68 -4.24 -0.46
N ALA A 110 -12.88 -5.48 -0.94
CA ALA A 110 -12.08 -6.05 -2.02
C ALA A 110 -12.17 -5.25 -3.33
N ARG A 111 -13.35 -4.72 -3.68
CA ARG A 111 -13.53 -3.87 -4.88
C ARG A 111 -12.71 -2.58 -4.78
N THR A 112 -12.74 -1.94 -3.61
CA THR A 112 -12.00 -0.69 -3.37
C THR A 112 -10.50 -0.88 -3.62
N ILE A 113 -9.94 -2.02 -3.22
CA ILE A 113 -8.50 -2.31 -3.40
C ILE A 113 -8.11 -2.38 -4.87
N VAL A 114 -8.98 -2.90 -5.74
CA VAL A 114 -8.72 -2.96 -7.19
C VAL A 114 -8.51 -1.56 -7.78
N ILE A 115 -9.22 -0.55 -7.26
CA ILE A 115 -9.10 0.85 -7.71
C ILE A 115 -7.69 1.39 -7.46
N TYR A 116 -7.07 1.05 -6.32
CA TYR A 116 -5.68 1.42 -6.00
C TYR A 116 -4.65 0.52 -6.68
N PHE A 117 -5.02 -0.74 -6.98
CA PHE A 117 -4.12 -1.69 -7.62
C PHE A 117 -3.82 -1.35 -9.07
N ILE A 118 -4.80 -0.83 -9.81
CA ILE A 118 -4.63 -0.41 -11.21
C ILE A 118 -3.50 0.62 -11.36
N PRO A 119 -3.50 1.78 -10.67
CA PRO A 119 -2.41 2.75 -10.78
C PRO A 119 -1.09 2.19 -10.24
N ALA A 120 -1.11 1.34 -9.20
CA ALA A 120 0.11 0.72 -8.67
C ALA A 120 0.81 -0.15 -9.73
N VAL A 121 0.07 -1.02 -10.43
CA VAL A 121 0.61 -1.84 -11.53
C VAL A 121 1.02 -0.97 -12.72
N LEU A 122 0.25 0.07 -13.02
CA LEU A 122 0.57 0.98 -14.12
C LEU A 122 1.95 1.64 -13.92
N VAL A 123 2.27 2.11 -12.71
CA VAL A 123 3.58 2.72 -12.46
C VAL A 123 4.71 1.69 -12.39
N VAL A 124 4.44 0.44 -12.00
CA VAL A 124 5.42 -0.66 -12.20
C VAL A 124 5.78 -0.76 -13.68
N TYR A 125 4.77 -0.80 -14.56
CA TYR A 125 5.00 -0.90 -16.01
C TYR A 125 5.70 0.33 -16.61
N ILE A 126 5.32 1.55 -16.20
CA ILE A 126 5.93 2.77 -16.74
C ILE A 126 7.40 2.90 -16.34
N LEU A 127 7.75 2.48 -15.12
CA LEU A 127 9.10 2.63 -14.61
C LEU A 127 10.07 1.55 -15.12
N GLN A 128 9.57 0.38 -15.58
CA GLN A 128 10.37 -0.73 -16.14
C GLN A 128 11.40 -0.27 -17.17
#